data_AF-A0A7S0AS96-F1
#
_entry.id   AF-A0A7S0AS96-F1
#
_cell.length_a   1.000
_cell.length_b   1.000
_cell.length_c   1.000
_cell.angle_alpha   90.00
_cell.angle_beta   90.00
_cell.angle_gamma   90.00
#
_symmetry.space_group_name_H-M   'P 1'
#
loop_
_entity.id
_entity.type
_entity.pdbx_description
1 polymer ?
#
loop_
_entity_poly.entity_id
_entity_poly.type
_entity_poly.pdbx_seq_one_letter_code
_entity_poly.pdbx_strand_id
1 'polypeptide(L)'
;VVCLDGSASFGLMRCTDSSAGNVGLFVQSHTFVRAKAFIQSLASAVHMPEVRLALLRLEDAQEALCGLTGSLQDFSAALQEVEPSAGQTKFAPPLQHALALLEAEGREAAKAGGRRDAGKAVLVITDADPNDLEETLGAAASLQEAGARMLFIKVQKEGSPGHHLVAGRSAPGRLEQEPPWGTL
;
A
#
# COMPACT_ATOMS: atom_id res chain seq x y z
N VAL A 1 9.75 -0.02 -0.79
CA VAL A 1 8.81 -1.03 -1.30
C VAL A 1 7.40 -0.46 -1.24
N VAL A 2 6.61 -0.61 -2.30
CA VAL A 2 5.21 -0.17 -2.36
C VAL A 2 4.34 -1.42 -2.37
N CYS A 3 3.42 -1.52 -1.42
CA CYS A 3 2.42 -2.57 -1.33
C CYS A 3 1.06 -1.97 -1.71
N LEU A 4 0.43 -2.50 -2.76
CA LEU A 4 -0.83 -2.02 -3.30
C LEU A 4 -1.92 -3.07 -3.12
N ASP A 5 -3.04 -2.65 -2.55
CA ASP A 5 -4.25 -3.46 -2.43
C ASP A 5 -5.04 -3.52 -3.74
N GLY A 6 -5.18 -4.73 -4.29
CA GLY A 6 -5.98 -4.99 -5.49
C GLY A 6 -7.50 -4.91 -5.22
N SER A 7 -7.92 -5.09 -3.96
CA SER A 7 -9.32 -5.12 -3.55
C SER A 7 -9.98 -3.74 -3.48
N ALA A 8 -9.16 -2.68 -3.50
CA ALA A 8 -9.59 -1.28 -3.48
C ALA A 8 -10.51 -0.86 -4.64
N SER A 9 -10.69 -1.74 -5.62
CA SER A 9 -11.44 -1.52 -6.85
C SER A 9 -12.92 -1.91 -6.76
N PHE A 10 -13.35 -2.67 -5.74
CA PHE A 10 -14.72 -3.21 -5.73
C PHE A 10 -15.62 -2.40 -4.80
N GLY A 11 -16.42 -1.52 -5.42
CA GLY A 11 -17.59 -0.91 -4.79
C GLY A 11 -18.84 -1.70 -5.18
N LEU A 12 -19.58 -2.20 -4.19
CA LEU A 12 -20.95 -2.65 -4.42
C LEU A 12 -21.84 -1.41 -4.49
N MET A 13 -22.16 -0.96 -5.70
CA MET A 13 -23.16 0.09 -5.88
C MET A 13 -24.53 -0.57 -6.02
N ARG A 14 -25.40 -0.36 -5.04
CA ARG A 14 -26.78 -0.84 -5.09
C ARG A 14 -27.56 0.12 -6.00
N CYS A 15 -27.77 -0.25 -7.28
CA CYS A 15 -28.70 0.49 -8.13
C CYS A 15 -30.12 0.33 -7.57
N THR A 16 -30.68 1.42 -7.05
CA THR A 16 -32.08 1.48 -6.62
C THR A 16 -32.99 1.79 -7.81
N ASP A 17 -32.92 1.00 -8.88
CA ASP A 17 -33.94 1.09 -9.92
C ASP A 17 -35.20 0.38 -9.41
N SER A 18 -36.22 1.18 -9.11
CA SER A 18 -37.37 0.82 -8.28
C SER A 18 -38.37 -0.16 -8.92
N SER A 19 -37.99 -0.92 -9.95
CA SER A 19 -38.91 -1.74 -10.74
C SER A 19 -38.42 -3.13 -11.14
N ALA A 20 -37.18 -3.53 -10.85
CA ALA A 20 -36.69 -4.89 -11.09
C ALA A 20 -35.84 -5.35 -9.90
N GLY A 21 -35.96 -6.62 -9.53
CA GLY A 21 -35.44 -7.17 -8.26
C GLY A 21 -33.99 -6.79 -7.92
N ASN A 22 -33.71 -6.77 -6.62
CA ASN A 22 -32.40 -6.48 -6.00
C ASN A 22 -31.25 -7.29 -6.63
N VAL A 23 -30.65 -6.79 -7.70
CA VAL A 23 -29.38 -7.29 -8.24
C VAL A 23 -28.36 -6.19 -8.00
N GLY A 24 -27.43 -6.43 -7.08
CA GLY A 24 -26.30 -5.52 -6.86
C GLY A 24 -25.39 -5.56 -8.09
N LEU A 25 -25.21 -4.42 -8.76
CA LEU A 25 -24.27 -4.30 -9.86
C LEU A 25 -22.88 -3.97 -9.28
N PHE A 26 -21.87 -4.75 -9.65
CA PHE A 26 -20.48 -4.41 -9.33
C PHE A 26 -20.04 -3.29 -10.26
N VAL A 27 -19.78 -2.10 -9.71
CA VAL A 27 -19.17 -1.00 -10.45
C VAL A 27 -17.75 -0.87 -9.95
N GLN A 28 -16.78 -1.01 -10.87
CA GLN A 28 -15.38 -0.81 -10.55
C GLN A 28 -15.20 0.64 -10.07
N SER A 29 -14.70 0.82 -8.86
CA SER A 29 -14.43 2.14 -8.30
C SER A 29 -13.23 2.77 -9.03
N HIS A 30 -13.24 4.09 -9.21
CA HIS A 30 -12.07 4.82 -9.70
C HIS A 30 -10.92 4.86 -8.70
N THR A 31 -11.11 4.34 -7.48
CA THR A 31 -10.17 4.36 -6.36
C THR A 31 -8.84 3.71 -6.72
N PHE A 32 -8.88 2.53 -7.33
CA PHE A 32 -7.66 1.81 -7.72
C PHE A 32 -6.87 2.54 -8.81
N VAL A 33 -7.58 3.12 -9.78
CA VAL A 33 -6.95 3.96 -10.82
C VAL A 33 -6.26 5.18 -10.19
N ARG A 34 -6.90 5.83 -9.20
CA ARG A 34 -6.30 6.94 -8.44
C ARG A 34 -5.08 6.49 -7.64
N ALA A 35 -5.13 5.32 -6.99
CA ALA A 35 -3.99 4.75 -6.27
C ALA A 35 -2.80 4.50 -7.20
N LYS A 36 -3.03 3.91 -8.38
CA LYS A 36 -1.99 3.76 -9.42
C LYS A 36 -1.43 5.10 -9.86
N ALA A 37 -2.28 6.09 -10.14
CA ALA A 37 -1.83 7.43 -10.54
C ALA A 37 -1.00 8.12 -9.44
N PHE A 38 -1.37 7.94 -8.17
CA PHE A 38 -0.59 8.43 -7.03
C PHE A 38 0.79 7.77 -6.95
N ILE A 39 0.85 6.43 -7.05
CA ILE A 39 2.13 5.69 -7.04
C ILE A 39 3.01 6.10 -8.22
N GLN A 40 2.42 6.28 -9.41
CA GLN A 40 3.13 6.75 -10.60
C GLN A 40 3.72 8.15 -10.38
N SER A 41 2.94 9.06 -9.78
CA SER A 41 3.40 10.42 -9.47
C SER A 41 4.54 10.42 -8.45
N LEU A 42 4.44 9.55 -7.43
CA LEU A 42 5.52 9.34 -6.46
C LEU A 42 6.79 8.81 -7.13
N ALA A 43 6.67 7.80 -7.99
CA ALA A 43 7.80 7.20 -8.70
C ALA A 43 8.50 8.22 -9.61
N SER A 44 7.74 9.11 -10.26
CA SER A 44 8.29 10.20 -11.09
C SER A 44 8.92 11.34 -10.27
N ALA A 45 8.59 11.46 -8.98
CA ALA A 45 9.14 12.50 -8.12
C ALA A 45 10.44 12.10 -7.40
N VAL A 46 10.77 10.81 -7.34
CA VAL A 46 12.00 10.32 -6.71
C VAL A 46 13.15 10.23 -7.72
N HIS A 47 14.38 10.45 -7.27
CA HIS A 47 15.56 10.30 -8.12
C HIS A 47 15.96 8.83 -8.25
N MET A 48 15.76 8.26 -9.43
CA MET A 48 16.24 6.93 -9.81
C MET A 48 17.51 7.07 -10.67
N PRO A 49 18.57 6.25 -10.46
CA PRO A 49 18.57 4.97 -9.77
C PRO A 49 18.90 5.01 -8.26
N GLU A 50 19.15 6.19 -7.67
CA GLU A 50 19.55 6.31 -6.27
C GLU A 50 18.47 5.82 -5.30
N VAL A 51 17.20 6.07 -5.63
CA VAL A 51 16.04 5.47 -4.99
C VAL A 51 15.59 4.29 -5.83
N ARG A 52 15.58 3.10 -5.22
CA ARG A 52 15.05 1.88 -5.83
C ARG A 52 13.66 1.59 -5.30
N LEU A 53 12.73 1.30 -6.20
CA LEU A 53 11.35 0.95 -5.86
C LEU A 53 11.06 -0.50 -6.21
N ALA A 54 10.13 -1.09 -5.48
CA ALA A 54 9.57 -2.41 -5.73
C ALA A 54 8.07 -2.32 -5.55
N LEU A 55 7.32 -3.17 -6.25
CA LEU A 55 5.87 -3.21 -6.22
C LEU A 55 5.39 -4.60 -5.81
N LEU A 56 4.65 -4.67 -4.71
CA LEU A 56 4.03 -5.88 -4.18
C LEU A 56 2.50 -5.72 -4.17
N ARG A 57 1.81 -6.84 -4.36
CA ARG A 57 0.36 -6.94 -4.22
C ARG A 57 -0.01 -7.29 -2.78
N LEU A 58 -1.01 -6.63 -2.20
CA LEU A 58 -1.55 -6.96 -0.87
C LEU A 58 -2.65 -8.01 -0.97
N GLU A 59 -2.26 -9.27 -1.14
CA GLU A 59 -3.18 -10.40 -1.24
C GLU A 59 -2.64 -11.63 -0.49
N ASP A 60 -3.43 -12.70 -0.46
CA ASP A 60 -3.07 -13.99 0.15
C ASP A 60 -1.78 -14.61 -0.40
N ALA A 61 -1.50 -14.38 -1.68
CA ALA A 61 -0.32 -14.89 -2.36
C ALA A 61 0.84 -13.88 -2.31
N GLN A 62 2.03 -14.36 -1.97
CA GLN A 62 3.26 -13.56 -2.04
C GLN A 62 3.67 -13.34 -3.50
N GLU A 63 3.17 -12.27 -4.11
CA GLU A 63 3.51 -11.92 -5.49
C GLU A 63 4.21 -10.56 -5.55
N ALA A 64 5.48 -10.58 -5.95
CA ALA A 64 6.19 -9.38 -6.34
C ALA A 64 5.90 -9.09 -7.81
N LEU A 65 5.12 -8.04 -8.06
CA LEU A 65 4.80 -7.56 -9.41
C LEU A 65 6.03 -6.89 -10.04
N CYS A 66 6.85 -6.26 -9.21
CA CYS A 66 8.13 -5.69 -9.60
C CYS A 66 9.12 -5.83 -8.44
N GLY A 67 10.27 -6.48 -8.68
CA GLY A 67 11.39 -6.48 -7.74
C GLY A 67 11.99 -5.09 -7.55
N LEU A 68 12.98 -4.96 -6.66
CA LEU A 68 13.69 -3.68 -6.47
C LEU A 68 14.39 -3.26 -7.77
N THR A 69 13.94 -2.16 -8.36
CA THR A 69 14.48 -1.60 -9.59
C THR A 69 14.84 -0.13 -9.43
N GLY A 70 15.90 0.29 -10.12
CA GLY A 70 16.26 1.70 -10.32
C GLY A 70 15.77 2.24 -11.68
N SER A 71 14.93 1.50 -12.39
CA SER A 71 14.35 1.89 -13.68
C SER A 71 12.92 2.36 -13.49
N LEU A 72 12.68 3.65 -13.73
CA LEU A 72 11.32 4.22 -13.71
C LEU A 72 10.43 3.53 -14.76
N GLN A 73 10.99 3.17 -15.92
CA GLN A 73 10.26 2.51 -17.00
C GLN A 73 9.76 1.13 -16.57
N ASP A 74 10.63 0.29 -15.98
CA ASP A 74 10.27 -1.06 -15.57
C ASP A 74 9.23 -1.03 -14.45
N PHE A 75 9.42 -0.12 -13.48
CA PHE A 75 8.48 0.07 -12.39
C PHE A 75 7.11 0.55 -12.91
N SER A 76 7.10 1.53 -13.82
CA SER A 76 5.87 2.07 -14.39
C SER A 76 5.14 1.02 -15.23
N ALA A 77 5.87 0.23 -16.03
CA ALA A 77 5.29 -0.87 -16.81
C ALA A 77 4.62 -1.90 -15.89
N ALA A 78 5.33 -2.37 -14.86
CA ALA A 78 4.75 -3.28 -13.87
C ALA A 78 3.54 -2.69 -13.15
N LEU A 79 3.56 -1.38 -12.84
CA LEU A 79 2.41 -0.70 -12.24
C LEU A 79 1.20 -0.67 -13.18
N GLN A 80 1.40 -0.45 -14.49
CA GLN A 80 0.30 -0.43 -15.46
C GLN A 80 -0.37 -1.79 -15.61
N GLU A 81 0.41 -2.88 -15.58
CA GLU A 81 -0.11 -4.25 -15.69
C GLU A 81 -0.84 -4.75 -14.43
N VAL A 82 -0.81 -4.00 -13.31
CA VAL A 82 -1.56 -4.42 -12.11
C VAL A 82 -3.06 -4.32 -12.35
N GLU A 83 -3.72 -5.47 -12.35
CA GLU A 83 -5.17 -5.61 -12.38
C GLU A 83 -5.78 -5.66 -10.96
N PRO A 84 -6.98 -5.11 -10.76
CA PRO A 84 -7.80 -5.35 -9.57
C PRO A 84 -7.98 -6.84 -9.23
N SER A 85 -8.17 -7.16 -7.96
CA SER A 85 -8.47 -8.51 -7.50
C SER A 85 -9.44 -8.51 -6.33
N ALA A 86 -10.32 -9.50 -6.28
CA ALA A 86 -11.28 -9.70 -5.18
C ALA A 86 -10.71 -10.61 -4.07
N GLY A 87 -9.39 -10.77 -4.00
CA GLY A 87 -8.70 -11.53 -2.95
C GLY A 87 -8.89 -10.98 -1.54
N GLN A 88 -8.42 -11.70 -0.53
CA GLN A 88 -8.45 -11.19 0.84
C GLN A 88 -7.33 -10.18 1.06
N THR A 89 -7.68 -9.10 1.76
CA THR A 89 -6.72 -8.11 2.25
C THR A 89 -5.90 -8.72 3.38
N LYS A 90 -4.71 -9.26 3.07
CA LYS A 90 -3.72 -9.72 4.07
C LYS A 90 -2.43 -8.92 3.94
N PHE A 91 -1.91 -8.43 5.06
CA PHE A 91 -0.71 -7.58 5.05
C PHE A 91 0.54 -8.34 5.49
N ALA A 92 0.43 -9.38 6.31
CA ALA A 92 1.62 -10.05 6.84
C ALA A 92 2.48 -10.68 5.72
N PRO A 93 1.92 -11.45 4.76
CA PRO A 93 2.73 -12.04 3.69
C PRO A 93 3.49 -11.01 2.84
N PRO A 94 2.88 -9.92 2.31
CA PRO A 94 3.61 -8.92 1.53
C PRO A 94 4.58 -8.09 2.38
N LEU A 95 4.30 -7.84 3.66
CA LEU A 95 5.26 -7.15 4.55
C LEU A 95 6.51 -8.01 4.83
N GLN A 96 6.34 -9.32 5.04
CA GLN A 96 7.47 -10.26 5.15
C GLN A 96 8.28 -10.30 3.85
N HIS A 97 7.62 -10.29 2.70
CA HIS A 97 8.29 -10.23 1.40
C HIS A 97 9.06 -8.90 1.23
N ALA A 98 8.47 -7.78 1.64
CA ALA A 98 9.15 -6.48 1.63
C ALA A 98 10.43 -6.50 2.48
N LEU A 99 10.39 -7.11 3.67
CA LEU A 99 11.56 -7.30 4.52
C LEU A 99 12.65 -8.10 3.80
N ALA A 100 12.29 -9.24 3.23
CA ALA A 100 13.24 -10.09 2.50
C ALA A 100 13.92 -9.36 1.32
N LEU A 101 13.16 -8.56 0.56
CA LEU A 101 13.70 -7.74 -0.53
C LEU A 101 14.69 -6.69 -0.03
N LEU A 102 14.34 -5.97 1.04
CA LEU A 102 15.19 -4.92 1.61
C LEU A 102 16.48 -5.48 2.22
N GLU A 103 16.42 -6.65 2.84
CA GLU A 103 17.61 -7.34 3.36
C GLU A 103 18.50 -7.87 2.25
N ALA A 104 17.92 -8.49 1.22
CA ALA A 104 18.66 -8.98 0.06
C ALA A 104 19.42 -7.84 -0.62
N GLU A 105 18.76 -6.71 -0.85
CA GLU A 105 19.38 -5.51 -1.40
C GLU A 105 20.52 -4.98 -0.53
N GLY A 106 20.32 -4.90 0.79
CA GLY A 106 21.37 -4.48 1.71
C GLY A 106 22.60 -5.39 1.67
N ARG A 107 22.40 -6.71 1.52
CA ARG A 107 23.49 -7.69 1.36
C ARG A 107 24.22 -7.52 0.02
N GLU A 108 23.51 -7.33 -1.07
CA GLU A 108 24.12 -7.13 -2.39
C GLU A 108 24.88 -5.80 -2.47
N ALA A 109 24.31 -4.72 -1.95
CA ALA A 109 25.00 -3.43 -1.81
C ALA A 109 26.29 -3.58 -0.98
N ALA A 110 26.25 -4.33 0.13
CA ALA A 110 27.42 -4.58 0.96
C ALA A 110 28.54 -5.33 0.22
N LYS A 111 28.21 -6.28 -0.66
CA LYS A 111 29.19 -7.03 -1.48
C LYS A 111 29.81 -6.15 -2.57
N ALA A 112 29.01 -5.26 -3.15
CA ALA A 112 29.47 -4.33 -4.19
C ALA A 112 30.27 -3.13 -3.64
N GLY A 113 30.52 -3.07 -2.33
CA GLY A 113 31.14 -1.90 -1.68
C GLY A 113 30.22 -0.67 -1.61
N GLY A 114 28.92 -0.87 -1.85
CA GLY A 114 27.89 0.14 -1.74
C GLY A 114 27.52 0.48 -0.29
N ARG A 115 26.67 1.50 -0.15
CA ARG A 115 26.17 1.98 1.13
C ARG A 115 25.27 0.95 1.82
N ARG A 116 25.66 0.53 3.02
CA ARG A 116 24.87 -0.36 3.88
C ARG A 116 23.75 0.37 4.64
N ASP A 117 23.82 1.69 4.65
CA ASP A 117 22.99 2.62 5.41
C ASP A 117 21.92 3.30 4.55
N ALA A 118 21.61 2.74 3.36
CA ALA A 118 20.51 3.23 2.55
C ALA A 118 19.20 3.19 3.36
N GLY A 119 18.46 4.30 3.34
CA GLY A 119 17.17 4.39 4.01
C GLY A 119 16.18 3.36 3.44
N LYS A 120 15.47 2.66 4.34
CA LYS A 120 14.48 1.64 3.98
C LYS A 120 13.08 2.17 4.28
N ALA A 121 12.15 1.96 3.35
CA ALA A 121 10.77 2.37 3.54
C ALA A 121 9.79 1.37 2.91
N VAL A 122 8.64 1.19 3.58
CA VAL A 122 7.49 0.43 3.09
C VAL A 122 6.26 1.34 3.06
N LEU A 123 5.66 1.49 1.88
CA LEU A 123 4.43 2.24 1.66
C LEU A 123 3.29 1.26 1.41
N VAL A 124 2.27 1.27 2.24
CA VAL A 124 1.08 0.41 2.12
C VAL A 124 -0.09 1.28 1.69
N ILE A 125 -0.74 0.94 0.58
CA ILE A 125 -1.92 1.64 0.07
C ILE A 125 -3.07 0.64 -0.02
N THR A 126 -4.12 0.88 0.77
CA THR A 126 -5.24 -0.05 0.99
C THR A 126 -6.50 0.73 1.33
N ASP A 127 -7.68 0.16 1.09
CA ASP A 127 -8.98 0.71 1.48
C ASP A 127 -9.63 -0.08 2.63
N ALA A 128 -9.00 -1.15 3.10
CA ALA A 128 -9.51 -2.05 4.12
C ALA A 128 -8.48 -2.28 5.23
N ASP A 129 -8.94 -2.91 6.32
CA ASP A 129 -8.09 -3.36 7.42
C ASP A 129 -7.61 -4.79 7.14
N PRO A 130 -6.42 -5.20 7.63
CA PRO A 130 -5.88 -6.53 7.37
C PRO A 130 -6.73 -7.61 8.04
N ASN A 131 -6.94 -8.73 7.35
CA ASN A 131 -7.61 -9.91 7.89
C ASN A 131 -6.70 -10.76 8.79
N ASP A 132 -5.41 -10.43 8.83
CA ASP A 132 -4.31 -11.11 9.54
C ASP A 132 -3.59 -10.14 10.49
N LEU A 133 -4.35 -9.47 11.37
CA LEU A 133 -3.86 -8.35 12.17
C LEU A 133 -2.68 -8.73 13.08
N GLU A 134 -2.74 -9.88 13.76
CA GLU A 134 -1.68 -10.32 14.68
C GLU A 134 -0.37 -10.57 13.93
N GLU A 135 -0.44 -11.29 12.81
CA GLU A 135 0.70 -11.56 11.94
C GLU A 135 1.23 -10.28 11.29
N THR A 136 0.34 -9.36 10.95
CA THR A 136 0.68 -8.04 10.38
C THR A 136 1.49 -7.23 11.37
N LEU A 137 1.10 -7.21 12.66
CA LEU A 137 1.84 -6.53 13.71
C LEU A 137 3.24 -7.14 13.89
N GLY A 138 3.34 -8.47 13.85
CA GLY A 138 4.64 -9.17 13.88
C GLY A 138 5.53 -8.78 12.69
N ALA A 139 4.99 -8.82 11.47
CA ALA A 139 5.73 -8.45 10.25
C ALA A 139 6.16 -6.97 10.24
N ALA A 140 5.30 -6.08 10.72
CA ALA A 140 5.60 -4.66 10.85
C ALA A 140 6.72 -4.42 11.87
N ALA A 141 6.68 -5.06 13.04
CA ALA A 141 7.74 -4.98 14.03
C ALA A 141 9.09 -5.44 13.46
N SER A 142 9.13 -6.55 12.73
CA SER A 142 10.36 -7.02 12.08
C SER A 142 10.91 -6.04 11.04
N LEU A 143 10.04 -5.37 10.27
CA LEU A 143 10.47 -4.31 9.35
C LEU A 143 11.12 -3.13 10.07
N GLN A 144 10.53 -2.71 11.19
CA GLN A 144 11.08 -1.62 11.99
C GLN A 144 12.41 -1.96 12.66
N GLU A 145 12.52 -3.16 13.22
CA GLU A 145 13.77 -3.68 13.78
C GLU A 145 14.87 -3.72 12.71
N ALA A 146 14.50 -4.01 11.46
CA ALA A 146 15.40 -3.96 10.30
C ALA A 146 15.73 -2.54 9.81
N GLY A 147 15.22 -1.50 10.51
CA GLY A 147 15.45 -0.09 10.23
C GLY A 147 14.55 0.51 9.14
N ALA A 148 13.48 -0.18 8.74
CA ALA A 148 12.53 0.36 7.77
C ALA A 148 11.51 1.29 8.43
N ARG A 149 11.17 2.37 7.74
CA ARG A 149 10.03 3.24 8.08
C ARG A 149 8.80 2.79 7.33
N MET A 150 7.64 2.86 7.97
CA MET A 150 6.39 2.46 7.35
C MET A 150 5.46 3.66 7.14
N LEU A 151 4.70 3.65 6.05
CA LEU A 151 3.63 4.62 5.82
C LEU A 151 2.40 3.87 5.30
N PHE A 152 1.28 4.03 6.00
CA PHE A 152 0.00 3.46 5.61
C PHE A 152 -0.91 4.57 5.07
N ILE A 153 -1.43 4.37 3.87
CA ILE A 153 -2.38 5.27 3.22
C ILE A 153 -3.70 4.51 3.09
N LYS A 154 -4.69 4.90 3.91
CA LYS A 154 -6.05 4.38 3.81
C LYS A 154 -6.82 5.17 2.75
N VAL A 155 -7.28 4.50 1.70
CA VAL A 155 -8.05 5.10 0.63
C VAL A 155 -9.54 4.92 0.92
N GLN A 156 -10.28 6.03 0.96
CA GLN A 156 -11.71 5.97 1.24
C GLN A 156 -12.51 5.55 -0.01
N LYS A 157 -13.55 4.74 0.19
CA LYS A 157 -14.52 4.40 -0.86
C LYS A 157 -15.44 5.59 -1.11
N GLU A 158 -15.69 5.92 -2.38
CA GLU A 158 -16.66 6.95 -2.74
C GLU A 158 -18.05 6.62 -2.16
N GLY A 159 -18.68 7.60 -1.51
CA GLY A 159 -19.99 7.43 -0.86
C GLY A 159 -19.95 6.93 0.60
N SER A 160 -18.77 6.72 1.19
CA SER A 160 -18.68 6.52 2.65
C SER A 160 -19.07 7.82 3.39
N PRO A 161 -19.93 7.74 4.43
CA PRO A 161 -20.38 8.92 5.18
C PRO A 161 -19.22 9.49 6.00
N GLY A 162 -18.44 10.36 5.38
CA GLY A 162 -17.27 11.01 5.97
C GLY A 162 -16.89 12.32 5.28
N HIS A 163 -17.83 12.96 4.56
CA HIS A 163 -17.64 14.29 4.00
C HIS A 163 -17.59 15.35 5.12
N HIS A 164 -16.44 15.42 5.79
CA HIS A 164 -15.90 16.65 6.35
C HIS A 164 -14.39 16.53 6.37
N LEU A 165 -13.72 17.10 5.35
CA LEU A 165 -12.32 17.51 5.47
C LEU A 165 -12.24 18.55 6.58
N VAL A 166 -11.98 18.11 7.81
CA VAL A 166 -11.52 19.01 8.88
C VAL A 166 -10.02 19.18 8.65
N ALA A 167 -9.64 20.31 8.04
CA ALA A 167 -8.28 20.80 8.10
C ALA A 167 -7.99 21.25 9.55
N GLY A 168 -7.68 20.29 10.42
CA GLY A 168 -7.37 20.52 11.83
C GLY A 168 -5.91 20.95 12.01
N ARG A 169 -5.68 22.26 12.15
CA ARG A 169 -4.47 22.78 12.80
C ARG A 169 -4.47 22.32 14.25
N SER A 170 -3.35 21.75 14.69
CA SER A 170 -3.11 21.32 16.06
C SER A 170 -3.31 22.48 17.05
N ALA A 171 -4.20 22.29 18.03
CA ALA A 171 -4.24 23.02 19.30
C ALA A 171 -4.60 22.02 20.42
N PRO A 172 -4.08 22.20 21.65
CA PRO A 172 -3.96 21.12 22.61
C PRO A 172 -5.25 20.94 23.44
N GLY A 173 -5.82 19.74 23.40
CA GLY A 173 -6.94 19.38 24.27
C GLY A 173 -7.48 17.98 23.99
N ARG A 174 -7.11 17.02 24.85
CA ARG A 174 -7.82 15.77 25.23
C ARG A 174 -9.33 15.79 24.87
N LEU A 175 -10.00 14.71 24.43
CA LEU A 175 -9.82 13.27 24.64
C LEU A 175 -10.86 12.56 23.74
N GLU A 176 -10.45 11.78 22.74
CA GLU A 176 -11.21 10.61 22.26
C GLU A 176 -10.19 9.55 21.80
N GLN A 177 -10.38 8.32 22.28
CA GLN A 177 -9.48 7.19 22.06
C GLN A 177 -9.67 6.64 20.65
N GLU A 178 -8.94 7.18 19.70
CA GLU A 178 -8.64 6.52 18.43
C GLU A 178 -7.48 5.53 18.64
N PRO A 179 -7.49 4.32 18.03
CA PRO A 179 -6.36 3.40 18.11
C PRO A 179 -5.12 4.03 17.45
N PRO A 180 -3.92 3.82 18.02
CA PRO A 180 -2.77 4.66 17.73
C PRO A 180 -2.05 4.17 16.47
N TRP A 181 -2.51 4.54 15.28
CA TRP A 181 -1.69 4.45 14.06
C TRP A 181 -0.73 5.63 13.93
N GLY A 182 -0.15 6.04 15.06
CA GLY A 182 0.86 7.08 15.16
C GLY A 182 2.14 6.47 15.70
N THR A 183 3.14 6.36 14.82
CA THR A 183 4.48 5.78 15.04
C THR A 183 4.57 4.28 14.76
N LEU A 184 4.46 3.92 13.47
CA LEU A 184 5.34 2.91 12.91
C LEU A 184 6.18 3.48 11.77
#